data_AF-A0A355CMC4-F1
#
_entry.id   AF-A0A355CMC4-F1
#
_cell.length_a   1.000
_cell.length_b   1.000
_cell.length_c   1.000
_cell.angle_alpha   90.00
_cell.angle_beta   90.00
_cell.angle_gamma   90.00
#
_symmetry.space_group_name_H-M   'P 1'
#
loop_
_entity.id
_entity.type
_entity.pdbx_description
1 polymer ?
#
loop_
_entity_poly.entity_id
_entity_poly.type
_entity_poly.pdbx_seq_one_letter_code
_entity_poly.pdbx_strand_id
1 'polypeptide(L)'
;MNESDTEIIESTLRWMTEFVELPHPVFGDLPVCPFTKTARLVNQILFKIQRFSALTEFDRDSAIMQSIHEFYNSDFEIMLVINPEKTAISAPQTQALIEKLNHHISELSLLAFHVHPEEDFNIDGLYTRRMPYPGFTVQVNFQLKPVSDSLLKTEYYKNWTAQQLKYFGIPRN
;
A
#
# COMPACT_ATOMS: atom_id res chain seq x y z
N MET A 1 20.94 1.65 7.88
CA MET A 1 20.23 2.59 7.00
C MET A 1 21.27 3.57 6.52
N ASN A 2 21.54 3.61 5.22
CA ASN A 2 22.47 4.59 4.65
C ASN A 2 21.75 5.94 4.47
N GLU A 3 22.50 6.99 4.11
CA GLU A 3 21.95 8.34 3.90
C GLU A 3 20.81 8.33 2.86
N SER A 4 20.95 7.54 1.78
CA SER A 4 19.91 7.42 0.75
C SER A 4 18.62 6.74 1.21
N ASP A 5 18.69 5.76 2.11
CA ASP A 5 17.50 5.08 2.64
C ASP A 5 16.66 6.06 3.48
N THR A 6 17.33 6.95 4.22
CA THR A 6 16.68 7.97 5.05
C THR A 6 15.93 8.97 4.17
N GLU A 7 16.57 9.45 3.10
CA GLU A 7 15.94 10.37 2.13
C GLU A 7 14.71 9.75 1.44
N ILE A 8 14.75 8.46 1.11
CA ILE A 8 13.62 7.73 0.53
C ILE A 8 12.44 7.69 1.51
N ILE A 9 12.71 7.34 2.77
CA ILE A 9 11.69 7.27 3.81
C ILE A 9 11.11 8.66 4.07
N GLU A 10 11.93 9.70 4.20
CA GLU A 10 11.46 11.08 4.37
C GLU A 10 10.62 11.57 3.20
N SER A 11 11.03 11.29 1.96
CA SER A 11 10.24 11.60 0.77
C SER A 11 8.88 10.91 0.79
N THR A 12 8.84 9.67 1.30
CA THR A 12 7.62 8.89 1.39
C THR A 12 6.71 9.39 2.51
N LEU A 13 7.30 9.77 3.66
CA LEU A 13 6.57 10.38 4.77
C LEU A 13 5.96 11.73 4.37
N ARG A 14 6.68 12.56 3.61
CA ARG A 14 6.11 13.82 3.05
C ARG A 14 4.89 13.54 2.20
N TRP A 15 4.99 12.58 1.27
CA TRP A 15 3.83 12.16 0.46
C TRP A 15 2.66 11.66 1.33
N MET A 16 2.93 10.90 2.39
CA MET A 16 1.87 10.49 3.33
C MET A 16 1.19 11.68 3.99
N THR A 17 1.96 12.61 4.57
CA THR A 17 1.41 13.73 5.34
C THR A 17 0.79 14.84 4.49
N GLU A 18 1.29 15.04 3.27
CA GLU A 18 0.86 16.11 2.37
C GLU A 18 -0.22 15.67 1.37
N PHE A 19 -0.50 14.37 1.28
CA PHE A 19 -1.49 13.85 0.34
C PHE A 19 -2.36 12.75 0.94
N VAL A 20 -1.77 11.64 1.38
CA VAL A 20 -2.53 10.44 1.79
C VAL A 20 -3.40 10.71 3.01
N GLU A 21 -2.89 11.47 3.97
CA GLU A 21 -3.54 11.79 5.25
C GLU A 21 -4.46 13.01 5.18
N LEU A 22 -4.45 13.75 4.08
CA LEU A 22 -5.26 14.95 3.95
C LEU A 22 -6.70 14.59 3.55
N PRO A 23 -7.71 15.15 4.25
CA PRO A 23 -9.10 15.11 3.81
C PRO A 23 -9.26 15.54 2.35
N HIS A 24 -10.11 14.82 1.61
CA HIS A 24 -10.43 15.20 0.23
C HIS A 24 -11.92 15.04 -0.08
N PRO A 25 -12.56 15.99 -0.80
CA PRO A 25 -14.00 15.91 -1.11
C PRO A 25 -14.41 14.66 -1.88
N VAL A 26 -13.48 14.09 -2.67
CA VAL A 26 -13.67 12.81 -3.40
C VAL A 26 -14.02 11.66 -2.45
N PHE A 27 -13.53 11.70 -1.21
CA PHE A 27 -13.79 10.70 -0.18
C PHE A 27 -14.73 11.22 0.92
N GLY A 28 -15.53 12.25 0.65
CA GLY A 28 -16.45 12.83 1.64
C GLY A 28 -15.73 13.49 2.80
N ASP A 29 -14.65 14.24 2.50
CA ASP A 29 -13.79 14.93 3.47
C ASP A 29 -13.08 13.99 4.45
N LEU A 30 -12.96 12.72 4.07
CA LEU A 30 -12.06 11.74 4.69
C LEU A 30 -10.73 11.69 3.90
N PRO A 31 -9.64 11.21 4.53
CA PRO A 31 -8.36 11.07 3.87
C PRO A 31 -8.35 9.98 2.79
N VAL A 32 -7.39 10.01 1.88
CA VAL A 32 -7.19 8.95 0.86
C VAL A 32 -7.06 7.59 1.51
N CYS A 33 -6.28 7.48 2.59
CA CYS A 33 -6.20 6.29 3.42
C CYS A 33 -6.51 6.63 4.89
N PRO A 34 -7.60 6.10 5.48
CA PRO A 34 -7.98 6.39 6.86
C PRO A 34 -7.06 5.78 7.92
N PHE A 35 -6.19 4.83 7.53
CA PHE A 35 -5.28 4.14 8.45
C PHE A 35 -3.93 4.84 8.62
N THR A 36 -3.45 5.51 7.57
CA THR A 36 -2.05 5.98 7.48
C THR A 36 -1.66 6.92 8.61
N LYS A 37 -2.53 7.88 8.95
CA LYS A 37 -2.24 8.89 9.99
C LYS A 37 -2.02 8.25 11.36
N THR A 38 -2.93 7.37 11.78
CA THR A 38 -2.83 6.70 13.08
C THR A 38 -1.59 5.85 13.12
N ALA A 39 -1.40 4.96 12.13
CA ALA A 39 -0.24 4.07 12.07
C ALA A 39 1.09 4.84 12.11
N ARG A 40 1.18 5.99 11.42
CA ARG A 40 2.36 6.85 11.48
C ARG A 40 2.59 7.45 12.87
N LEU A 41 1.55 8.01 13.50
CA LEU A 41 1.68 8.68 14.80
C LEU A 41 2.05 7.72 15.93
N VAL A 42 1.65 6.44 15.85
CA VAL A 42 1.98 5.41 16.84
C VAL A 42 3.13 4.51 16.41
N ASN A 43 3.89 4.87 15.37
CA ASN A 43 5.03 4.12 14.84
C ASN A 43 4.74 2.66 14.46
N GLN A 44 3.55 2.40 13.89
CA GLN A 44 3.10 1.08 13.42
C GLN A 44 3.33 0.86 11.91
N ILE A 45 4.24 1.62 11.30
CA ILE A 45 4.67 1.41 9.90
C ILE A 45 6.09 0.83 9.88
N LEU A 46 6.23 -0.39 9.36
CA LEU A 46 7.52 -1.04 9.10
C LEU A 46 8.01 -0.68 7.70
N PHE A 47 9.06 0.14 7.61
CA PHE A 47 9.68 0.49 6.33
C PHE A 47 10.74 -0.54 5.93
N LYS A 48 10.71 -0.97 4.67
CA LYS A 48 11.72 -1.86 4.06
C LYS A 48 12.20 -1.27 2.74
N ILE A 49 13.48 -0.90 2.66
CA ILE A 49 14.09 -0.47 1.39
C ILE A 49 14.69 -1.71 0.73
N GLN A 50 14.05 -2.21 -0.33
CA GLN A 50 14.41 -3.47 -0.99
C GLN A 50 14.28 -3.33 -2.50
N ARG A 51 15.29 -3.85 -3.24
CA ARG A 51 15.23 -3.92 -4.70
C ARG A 51 14.38 -5.09 -5.14
N PHE A 52 13.52 -4.85 -6.13
CA PHE A 52 12.74 -5.85 -6.82
C PHE A 52 12.50 -5.43 -8.28
N SER A 53 12.08 -6.36 -9.12
CA SER A 53 11.78 -6.11 -10.53
C SER A 53 10.62 -6.99 -10.99
N ALA A 54 10.26 -6.88 -12.27
CA ALA A 54 9.24 -7.76 -12.85
C ALA A 54 9.59 -9.27 -12.79
N LEU A 55 10.87 -9.60 -12.57
CA LEU A 55 11.39 -10.96 -12.47
C LEU A 55 11.51 -11.46 -11.02
N THR A 56 11.11 -10.66 -10.04
CA THR A 56 11.16 -11.08 -8.64
C THR A 56 10.25 -12.28 -8.40
N GLU A 57 10.84 -13.32 -7.81
CA GLU A 57 10.15 -14.53 -7.37
C GLU A 57 9.90 -14.49 -5.85
N PHE A 58 8.86 -15.18 -5.38
CA PHE A 58 8.39 -15.17 -3.99
C PHE A 58 8.63 -16.50 -3.29
N ASP A 59 9.81 -17.08 -3.50
CA ASP A 59 10.24 -18.25 -2.75
C ASP A 59 10.34 -17.93 -1.26
N ARG A 60 10.20 -18.95 -0.41
CA ARG A 60 10.23 -18.80 1.05
C ARG A 60 11.46 -18.02 1.55
N ASP A 61 12.62 -18.24 0.94
CA ASP A 61 13.89 -17.64 1.36
C ASP A 61 14.18 -16.31 0.64
N SER A 62 13.29 -15.83 -0.24
CA SER A 62 13.45 -14.51 -0.88
C SER A 62 13.42 -13.37 0.13
N ALA A 63 14.16 -12.29 -0.15
CA ALA A 63 14.26 -11.14 0.76
C ALA A 63 12.90 -10.48 1.06
N ILE A 64 11.97 -10.48 0.08
CA ILE A 64 10.61 -9.97 0.28
C ILE A 64 9.80 -10.90 1.18
N MET A 65 9.83 -12.22 0.94
CA MET A 65 9.10 -13.15 1.80
C MET A 65 9.65 -13.14 3.24
N GLN A 66 10.96 -13.04 3.43
CA GLN A 66 11.55 -12.86 4.77
C GLN A 66 11.01 -11.59 5.46
N SER A 67 10.95 -10.45 4.77
CA SER A 67 10.34 -9.22 5.31
C SER A 67 8.87 -9.40 5.67
N ILE A 68 8.10 -10.12 4.86
CA ILE A 68 6.68 -10.41 5.13
C ILE A 68 6.53 -11.29 6.36
N HIS A 69 7.40 -12.31 6.54
CA HIS A 69 7.37 -13.14 7.73
C HIS A 69 7.78 -12.34 8.99
N GLU A 70 8.77 -11.45 8.89
CA GLU A 70 9.12 -10.52 9.97
C GLU A 70 7.93 -9.64 10.34
N PHE A 71 7.28 -9.03 9.34
CA PHE A 71 6.07 -8.22 9.53
C PHE A 71 4.94 -9.01 10.18
N TYR A 72 4.65 -10.22 9.68
CA TYR A 72 3.60 -11.08 10.19
C TYR A 72 3.79 -11.47 11.66
N ASN A 73 5.04 -11.57 12.12
CA ASN A 73 5.38 -11.89 13.51
C ASN A 73 5.66 -10.65 14.37
N SER A 74 5.30 -9.45 13.90
CA SER A 74 5.53 -8.18 14.59
C SER A 74 4.22 -7.52 15.04
N ASP A 75 4.32 -6.46 15.83
CA ASP A 75 3.18 -5.62 16.24
C ASP A 75 2.89 -4.47 15.26
N PHE A 76 3.57 -4.42 14.09
CA PHE A 76 3.32 -3.42 13.06
C PHE A 76 1.99 -3.71 12.33
N GLU A 77 1.25 -2.66 11.96
CA GLU A 77 -0.03 -2.80 11.23
C GLU A 77 0.16 -2.68 9.72
N ILE A 78 1.20 -1.97 9.30
CA ILE A 78 1.51 -1.71 7.90
C ILE A 78 2.99 -1.98 7.67
N MET A 79 3.32 -2.80 6.66
CA MET A 79 4.66 -2.80 6.09
C MET A 79 4.65 -2.05 4.77
N LEU A 80 5.62 -1.19 4.55
CA LEU A 80 5.85 -0.50 3.28
C LEU A 80 7.21 -0.89 2.72
N VAL A 81 7.19 -1.58 1.57
CA VAL A 81 8.39 -1.96 0.83
C VAL A 81 8.60 -0.97 -0.30
N ILE A 82 9.78 -0.36 -0.36
CA ILE A 82 10.11 0.70 -1.32
C ILE A 82 11.35 0.29 -2.11
N ASN A 83 11.25 0.38 -3.44
CA ASN A 83 12.39 0.19 -4.31
C ASN A 83 13.21 1.49 -4.38
N PRO A 84 14.50 1.48 -4.02
CA PRO A 84 15.33 2.68 -4.12
C PRO A 84 15.55 3.15 -5.56
N GLU A 85 15.34 2.30 -6.55
CA GLU A 85 15.51 2.62 -7.96
C GLU A 85 14.16 2.91 -8.64
N LYS A 86 13.93 4.18 -9.00
CA LYS A 86 12.66 4.66 -9.57
C LYS A 86 12.28 4.00 -10.90
N THR A 87 13.26 3.51 -11.65
CA THR A 87 13.10 2.94 -12.99
C THR A 87 13.22 1.40 -13.01
N ALA A 88 13.37 0.75 -11.86
CA ALA A 88 13.60 -0.70 -11.80
C ALA A 88 12.41 -1.54 -12.28
N ILE A 89 11.22 -0.98 -12.24
CA ILE A 89 9.96 -1.64 -12.59
C ILE A 89 8.96 -0.58 -13.05
N SER A 90 8.11 -0.89 -14.03
CA SER A 90 7.04 0.01 -14.46
C SER A 90 5.76 -0.15 -13.62
N ALA A 91 4.80 0.78 -13.73
CA ALA A 91 3.53 0.68 -13.00
C ALA A 91 2.76 -0.63 -13.32
N PRO A 92 2.56 -1.01 -14.59
CA PRO A 92 1.88 -2.28 -14.92
C PRO A 92 2.62 -3.52 -14.43
N GLN A 93 3.96 -3.50 -14.45
CA GLN A 93 4.76 -4.59 -13.91
C GLN A 93 4.65 -4.68 -12.39
N THR A 94 4.60 -3.54 -11.70
CA THR A 94 4.40 -3.48 -10.25
C THR A 94 3.05 -4.08 -9.89
N GLN A 95 1.98 -3.69 -10.61
CA GLN A 95 0.65 -4.29 -10.42
C GLN A 95 0.69 -5.82 -10.58
N ALA A 96 1.24 -6.32 -11.69
CA ALA A 96 1.29 -7.76 -11.96
C ALA A 96 2.12 -8.53 -10.91
N LEU A 97 3.20 -7.91 -10.40
CA LEU A 97 4.01 -8.48 -9.33
C LEU A 97 3.22 -8.58 -8.02
N ILE A 98 2.45 -7.55 -7.66
CA ILE A 98 1.64 -7.54 -6.43
C ILE A 98 0.43 -8.47 -6.52
N GLU A 99 -0.15 -8.65 -7.71
CA GLU A 99 -1.16 -9.69 -7.93
C GLU A 99 -0.58 -11.08 -7.64
N LYS A 100 0.63 -11.39 -8.14
CA LYS A 100 1.33 -12.64 -7.80
C LYS A 100 1.62 -12.75 -6.30
N LEU A 101 2.09 -11.67 -5.66
CA LEU A 101 2.37 -11.66 -4.24
C LEU A 101 1.13 -12.00 -3.41
N ASN A 102 0.00 -11.38 -3.72
CA ASN A 102 -1.26 -11.61 -3.03
C ASN A 102 -1.70 -13.08 -3.07
N HIS A 103 -1.41 -13.82 -4.15
CA HIS A 103 -1.66 -15.27 -4.18
C HIS A 103 -0.83 -16.02 -3.13
N HIS A 104 0.42 -15.61 -2.90
CA HIS A 104 1.32 -16.26 -1.94
C HIS A 104 1.00 -15.92 -0.47
N ILE A 105 0.52 -14.70 -0.19
CA ILE A 105 0.30 -14.23 1.19
C ILE A 105 -1.16 -14.30 1.65
N SER A 106 -2.08 -14.68 0.76
CA SER A 106 -3.52 -14.72 1.08
C SER A 106 -3.86 -15.64 2.27
N GLU A 107 -3.17 -16.78 2.39
CA GLU A 107 -3.36 -17.74 3.49
C GLU A 107 -2.93 -17.15 4.86
N LEU A 108 -2.07 -16.14 4.86
CA LEU A 108 -1.64 -15.43 6.06
C LEU A 108 -2.63 -14.33 6.48
N SER A 109 -3.78 -14.20 5.81
CA SER A 109 -4.72 -13.10 5.99
C SER A 109 -4.06 -11.72 5.80
N LEU A 110 -3.10 -11.64 4.89
CA LEU A 110 -2.44 -10.40 4.48
C LEU A 110 -2.95 -9.97 3.12
N LEU A 111 -2.92 -8.65 2.87
CA LEU A 111 -3.25 -8.06 1.58
C LEU A 111 -2.21 -7.00 1.22
N ALA A 112 -1.74 -7.04 -0.01
CA ALA A 112 -0.79 -6.09 -0.56
C ALA A 112 -1.41 -5.17 -1.61
N PHE A 113 -1.00 -3.90 -1.57
CA PHE A 113 -1.40 -2.87 -2.54
C PHE A 113 -0.16 -2.26 -3.18
N HIS A 114 -0.12 -2.26 -4.52
CA HIS A 114 0.96 -1.60 -5.26
C HIS A 114 0.87 -0.07 -5.14
N VAL A 115 2.01 0.59 -5.26
CA VAL A 115 2.15 2.03 -5.45
C VAL A 115 3.28 2.29 -6.44
N HIS A 116 3.14 3.31 -7.27
CA HIS A 116 4.13 3.64 -8.29
C HIS A 116 4.04 5.11 -8.69
N PRO A 117 5.15 5.83 -9.00
CA PRO A 117 5.11 7.25 -9.38
C PRO A 117 4.17 7.55 -10.55
N GLU A 118 4.06 6.59 -11.47
CA GLU A 118 3.25 6.64 -12.69
C GLU A 118 1.97 5.80 -12.58
N GLU A 119 1.48 5.50 -11.38
CA GLU A 119 0.25 4.73 -11.20
C GLU A 119 -0.98 5.49 -11.71
N ASP A 120 -1.84 4.84 -12.48
CA ASP A 120 -3.03 5.44 -13.10
C ASP A 120 -4.32 5.15 -12.34
N PHE A 121 -4.28 4.33 -11.29
CA PHE A 121 -5.40 4.11 -10.39
C PHE A 121 -5.85 5.44 -9.74
N ASN A 122 -7.01 5.91 -10.19
CA ASN A 122 -7.62 7.16 -9.75
C ASN A 122 -9.08 6.95 -9.33
N ILE A 123 -9.56 7.78 -8.40
CA ILE A 123 -10.97 7.89 -8.02
C ILE A 123 -11.41 9.30 -8.38
N ASP A 124 -12.35 9.43 -9.31
CA ASP A 124 -12.86 10.74 -9.77
C ASP A 124 -11.74 11.73 -10.16
N GLY A 125 -10.76 11.24 -10.93
CA GLY A 125 -9.60 12.04 -11.39
C GLY A 125 -8.46 12.20 -10.37
N LEU A 126 -8.63 11.75 -9.13
CA LEU A 126 -7.60 11.80 -8.09
C LEU A 126 -6.76 10.52 -8.08
N TYR A 127 -5.47 10.62 -8.43
CA TYR A 127 -4.53 9.49 -8.44
C TYR A 127 -4.06 9.14 -7.03
N THR A 128 -4.57 8.04 -6.48
CA THR A 128 -4.43 7.73 -5.03
C THR A 128 -3.16 6.95 -4.68
N ARG A 129 -2.43 6.43 -5.69
CA ARG A 129 -1.33 5.47 -5.50
C ARG A 129 0.02 5.95 -6.08
N ARG A 130 0.12 7.24 -6.41
CA ARG A 130 1.34 7.88 -6.93
C ARG A 130 2.34 8.23 -5.83
N MET A 131 3.04 7.21 -5.32
CA MET A 131 4.14 7.37 -4.36
C MET A 131 5.44 7.79 -5.08
N PRO A 132 6.38 8.52 -4.43
CA PRO A 132 7.61 9.00 -5.09
C PRO A 132 8.56 7.91 -5.63
N TYR A 133 8.38 6.66 -5.22
CA TYR A 133 9.15 5.48 -5.61
C TYR A 133 8.22 4.30 -5.89
N PRO A 134 8.62 3.34 -6.76
CA PRO A 134 7.93 2.06 -6.87
C PRO A 134 7.91 1.33 -5.53
N GLY A 135 6.78 0.72 -5.19
CA GLY A 135 6.64 0.05 -3.90
C GLY A 135 5.34 -0.71 -3.76
N PHE A 136 5.16 -1.25 -2.57
CA PHE A 136 3.90 -1.84 -2.16
C PHE A 136 3.74 -1.79 -0.64
N THR A 137 2.49 -1.69 -0.20
CA THR A 137 2.13 -1.91 1.21
C THR A 137 1.69 -3.34 1.41
N VAL A 138 1.89 -3.88 2.61
CA VAL A 138 1.29 -5.12 3.11
C VAL A 138 0.56 -4.77 4.41
N GLN A 139 -0.70 -5.18 4.51
CA GLN A 139 -1.59 -4.87 5.64
C GLN A 139 -2.34 -6.12 6.09
N VAL A 140 -2.75 -6.13 7.35
CA VAL A 140 -3.52 -7.23 7.95
C VAL A 140 -4.99 -7.16 7.49
N ASN A 141 -5.45 -8.15 6.72
CA ASN A 141 -6.74 -8.11 6.02
C ASN A 141 -7.95 -8.06 6.97
N PHE A 142 -7.90 -8.74 8.13
CA PHE A 142 -9.04 -8.75 9.07
C PHE A 142 -9.30 -7.38 9.70
N GLN A 143 -8.29 -6.51 9.79
CA GLN A 143 -8.46 -5.14 10.29
C GLN A 143 -9.12 -4.22 9.25
N LEU A 144 -9.01 -4.56 7.96
CA LEU A 144 -9.55 -3.75 6.87
C LEU A 144 -11.07 -3.84 6.75
N LYS A 145 -11.65 -5.03 6.99
CA LYS A 145 -13.10 -5.23 6.81
C LYS A 145 -13.96 -4.37 7.74
N PRO A 146 -13.76 -4.34 9.06
CA PRO A 146 -14.59 -3.53 9.95
C PRO A 146 -14.54 -2.03 9.63
N VAL A 147 -13.37 -1.52 9.25
CA VAL A 147 -13.21 -0.12 8.85
C VAL A 147 -13.88 0.13 7.51
N SER A 148 -13.74 -0.76 6.53
CA SER A 148 -14.46 -0.67 5.25
C SER A 148 -15.98 -0.66 5.46
N ASP A 149 -16.50 -1.52 6.35
CA ASP A 149 -17.92 -1.56 6.72
C ASP A 149 -18.39 -0.26 7.39
N SER A 150 -17.51 0.40 8.17
CA SER A 150 -17.80 1.72 8.74
C SER A 150 -17.83 2.82 7.68
N LEU A 151 -16.91 2.77 6.70
CA LEU A 151 -16.84 3.74 5.60
C LEU A 151 -18.03 3.63 4.63
N LEU A 152 -18.70 2.49 4.55
CA LEU A 152 -19.95 2.34 3.79
C LEU A 152 -21.09 3.22 4.33
N LYS A 153 -21.03 3.61 5.60
CA LYS A 153 -22.01 4.50 6.23
C LYS A 153 -21.69 5.98 6.00
N THR A 154 -20.65 6.27 5.23
CA THR A 154 -20.19 7.61 4.89
C THR A 154 -20.15 7.79 3.38
N GLU A 155 -19.78 8.99 2.95
CA GLU A 155 -19.61 9.34 1.55
C GLU A 155 -18.27 8.85 0.94
N TYR A 156 -17.48 8.06 1.67
CA TYR A 156 -16.13 7.64 1.27
C TYR A 156 -16.09 6.92 -0.08
N TYR A 157 -17.06 6.05 -0.34
CA TYR A 157 -17.11 5.24 -1.56
C TYR A 157 -18.01 5.82 -2.66
N LYS A 158 -18.63 6.99 -2.47
CA LYS A 158 -19.65 7.53 -3.39
C LYS A 158 -19.15 7.69 -4.84
N ASN A 159 -17.86 8.00 -4.98
CA ASN A 159 -17.21 8.30 -6.25
C ASN A 159 -16.47 7.09 -6.86
N TRP A 160 -16.59 5.91 -6.24
CA TRP A 160 -15.92 4.71 -6.73
C TRP A 160 -16.82 3.93 -7.69
N THR A 161 -16.24 3.46 -8.77
CA THR A 161 -16.93 2.55 -9.70
C THR A 161 -16.97 1.14 -9.14
N ALA A 162 -17.96 0.35 -9.56
CA ALA A 162 -18.04 -1.07 -9.20
C ALA A 162 -16.76 -1.85 -9.55
N GLN A 163 -16.09 -1.49 -10.65
CA GLN A 163 -14.82 -2.10 -11.06
C GLN A 163 -13.69 -1.76 -10.09
N GLN A 164 -13.55 -0.49 -9.68
CA GLN A 164 -12.55 -0.09 -8.69
C GLN A 164 -12.78 -0.76 -7.34
N LEU A 165 -14.04 -0.86 -6.92
CA LEU A 165 -14.43 -1.53 -5.68
C LEU A 165 -14.10 -3.02 -5.70
N LYS A 166 -14.35 -3.71 -6.82
CA LYS A 166 -13.96 -5.11 -7.03
C LYS A 166 -12.44 -5.26 -7.05
N TYR A 167 -11.75 -4.35 -7.74
CA TYR A 167 -10.30 -4.36 -7.85
C TYR A 167 -9.58 -4.11 -6.51
N PHE A 168 -10.14 -3.24 -5.66
CA PHE A 168 -9.58 -2.91 -4.36
C PHE A 168 -9.51 -4.12 -3.41
N GLY A 169 -10.25 -5.20 -3.67
CA GLY A 169 -9.94 -6.49 -3.08
C GLY A 169 -10.23 -6.64 -1.59
N ILE A 170 -10.88 -5.67 -0.92
CA ILE A 170 -11.50 -5.96 0.38
C ILE A 170 -12.66 -6.94 0.10
N PRO A 171 -12.67 -8.14 0.69
CA PRO A 171 -13.71 -9.13 0.44
C PRO A 171 -15.08 -8.52 0.78
N ARG A 172 -15.94 -8.45 -0.23
CA ARG A 172 -17.34 -8.07 -0.09
C ARG A 172 -18.17 -9.33 -0.34
N ASN A 173 -18.07 -10.25 0.61
CA ASN A 173 -19.00 -11.36 0.78
C ASN A 173 -19.81 -11.11 2.04
#